data_AF-A0A534A8G9-F1
#
_entry.id   AF-A0A534A8G9-F1
#
_cell.length_a   1.000
_cell.length_b   1.000
_cell.length_c   1.000
_cell.angle_alpha   90.00
_cell.angle_beta   90.00
_cell.angle_gamma   90.00
#
_symmetry.space_group_name_H-M   'P 1'
#
loop_
_entity.id
_entity.type
_entity.pdbx_description
1 polymer ?
#
loop_
_entity_poly.entity_id
_entity_poly.type
_entity_poly.pdbx_seq_one_letter_code
_entity_poly.pdbx_strand_id
1 'polypeptide(L)'
;MIAAGVLALAFLAGQLVAWRQLSASGYFVASSPASAFFYLLTGVHGLHLLGGLLVWGKAVVRMAHPGVELLDVALSVELCTAYWHYLLLVWLVLFALLLST
;
A
#
# COMPACT_ATOMS: atom_id res chain seq x y z
N MET A 1 12.04 -8.16 -0.02
CA MET A 1 10.94 -8.40 -0.98
C MET A 1 9.78 -9.15 -0.33
N ILE A 2 9.91 -10.43 0.07
CA ILE A 2 8.80 -11.21 0.66
C ILE A 2 8.24 -10.55 1.94
N ALA A 3 9.12 -10.13 2.86
CA ALA A 3 8.70 -9.42 4.07
C ALA A 3 7.94 -8.13 3.78
N ALA A 4 8.34 -7.37 2.75
CA ALA A 4 7.65 -6.15 2.34
C ALA A 4 6.24 -6.45 1.80
N GLY A 5 6.09 -7.50 0.98
CA GLY A 5 4.78 -7.96 0.51
C GLY A 5 3.87 -8.43 1.65
N VAL A 6 4.40 -9.15 2.64
CA VAL A 6 3.63 -9.56 3.83
C VAL A 6 3.22 -8.36 4.67
N LEU A 7 4.13 -7.43 4.93
CA LEU A 7 3.84 -6.19 5.66
C LEU A 7 2.79 -5.34 4.94
N ALA A 8 2.80 -5.31 3.61
CA ALA A 8 1.79 -4.62 2.82
C ALA A 8 0.39 -5.23 2.93
N LEU A 9 0.31 -6.56 2.90
CA LEU A 9 -0.94 -7.27 3.11
C LEU A 9 -1.46 -7.04 4.53
N ALA A 10 -0.59 -7.07 5.53
CA ALA A 10 -0.93 -6.73 6.91
C ALA A 10 -1.42 -5.28 7.03
N PHE A 11 -0.78 -4.35 6.32
CA PHE A 11 -1.19 -2.95 6.26
C PHE A 11 -2.58 -2.79 5.62
N LEU A 12 -2.85 -3.46 4.49
CA LEU A 12 -4.18 -3.46 3.85
C LEU A 12 -5.26 -4.05 4.78
N ALA A 13 -4.95 -5.13 5.49
CA ALA A 13 -5.85 -5.73 6.47
C ALA A 13 -6.14 -4.77 7.62
N GLY A 14 -5.10 -4.11 8.16
CA GLY A 14 -5.23 -3.07 9.18
C GLY A 14 -6.10 -1.91 8.72
N GLN A 15 -5.93 -1.46 7.47
CA GLN A 15 -6.75 -0.38 6.90
C GLN A 15 -8.22 -0.79 6.78
N LEU A 16 -8.49 -2.04 6.41
CA LEU A 16 -9.85 -2.59 6.37
C LEU A 16 -10.49 -2.61 7.78
N VAL A 17 -9.72 -2.96 8.81
CA VAL A 17 -10.17 -2.92 10.20
C VAL A 17 -10.47 -1.50 10.64
N ALA A 18 -9.60 -0.53 10.31
CA ALA A 18 -9.82 0.88 10.60
C ALA A 18 -11.10 1.40 9.93
N TRP A 19 -11.32 1.08 8.66
CA TRP A 19 -12.56 1.41 7.95
C TRP A 19 -13.80 0.79 8.59
N ARG A 20 -13.70 -0.47 9.05
CA ARG A 20 -14.80 -1.14 9.75
C ARG A 20 -15.10 -0.49 11.09
N GLN A 21 -14.07 -0.14 11.86
CA GLN A 21 -14.23 0.57 13.14
C GLN A 21 -14.88 1.94 12.92
N LEU A 22 -14.41 2.74 11.95
CA LEU A 22 -15.05 4.03 11.63
C LEU A 22 -16.52 3.87 11.24
N SER A 23 -16.85 2.87 10.41
CA SER A 23 -18.25 2.61 10.02
C SER A 23 -19.12 2.18 11.20
N ALA A 24 -18.56 1.37 12.11
CA ALA A 24 -19.27 0.90 13.31
C ALA A 24 -19.52 2.05 14.30
N SER A 25 -18.62 3.04 14.33
CA SER A 25 -18.76 4.28 15.09
C SER A 25 -19.75 5.28 14.47
N GLY A 26 -20.39 4.94 13.35
CA GLY A 26 -21.34 5.81 12.64
C GLY A 26 -20.71 6.87 11.74
N TYR A 27 -19.37 6.91 11.63
CA TYR A 27 -18.64 7.81 10.74
C TYR A 27 -18.54 7.21 9.33
N PHE A 28 -19.65 7.27 8.59
CA PHE A 28 -19.68 6.91 7.18
C PHE A 28 -18.95 7.94 6.30
N VAL A 29 -18.70 7.59 5.03
CA VAL A 29 -18.09 8.47 4.00
C VAL A 29 -18.74 9.87 3.95
N ALA A 30 -20.02 10.00 4.33
CA ALA A 30 -20.78 11.24 4.30
C ALA A 30 -21.05 11.87 5.69
N SER A 31 -20.53 11.32 6.80
CA SER A 31 -20.83 11.84 8.14
C SER A 31 -20.15 13.18 8.43
N SER A 32 -19.01 13.45 7.78
CA SER A 32 -18.28 14.71 7.87
C SER A 32 -17.37 14.89 6.65
N PRO A 33 -17.04 16.12 6.24
CA PRO A 33 -16.05 16.35 5.17
C PRO A 33 -14.70 15.69 5.48
N ALA A 34 -14.29 15.68 6.76
CA ALA A 34 -13.04 15.05 7.20
C ALA A 34 -13.03 13.54 6.96
N SER A 35 -14.10 12.83 7.30
CA SER A 35 -14.22 11.39 7.04
C SER A 35 -14.25 11.08 5.54
N ALA A 36 -14.92 11.90 4.72
CA ALA A 36 -14.93 11.75 3.26
C ALA A 36 -13.51 11.81 2.66
N PHE A 37 -12.72 12.83 3.05
CA PHE A 37 -11.32 12.96 2.61
C PHE A 37 -10.45 11.81 3.11
N PHE A 38 -10.64 11.36 4.35
CA PHE A 38 -9.94 10.20 4.90
C PHE A 38 -10.18 8.95 4.04
N TYR A 39 -11.44 8.58 3.77
CA TYR A 39 -11.76 7.40 2.96
C TYR A 39 -11.24 7.53 1.52
N LEU A 40 -11.30 8.71 0.92
CA LEU A 40 -10.85 8.92 -0.46
C LEU A 40 -9.32 8.83 -0.58
N LEU A 41 -8.58 9.53 0.28
CA LEU A 41 -7.11 9.49 0.29
C LEU A 41 -6.59 8.09 0.64
N THR A 42 -7.13 7.46 1.68
CA THR A 42 -6.73 6.11 2.07
C THR A 42 -7.12 5.06 1.04
N GLY A 43 -8.25 5.23 0.36
CA GLY A 43 -8.72 4.35 -0.71
C GLY A 43 -7.84 4.41 -1.95
N VAL A 44 -7.55 5.62 -2.45
CA VAL A 44 -6.65 5.81 -3.61
C VAL A 44 -5.24 5.31 -3.30
N HIS A 45 -4.74 5.56 -2.08
CA HIS A 45 -3.45 5.04 -1.64
C HIS A 45 -3.44 3.51 -1.57
N GLY A 46 -4.47 2.89 -0.99
CA GLY A 46 -4.62 1.44 -0.95
C GLY A 46 -4.68 0.81 -2.35
N LEU A 47 -5.33 1.49 -3.31
CA LEU A 47 -5.39 1.06 -4.70
C LEU A 47 -4.02 1.15 -5.39
N HIS A 48 -3.23 2.20 -5.12
CA HIS A 48 -1.84 2.27 -5.58
C HIS A 48 -0.99 1.14 -4.99
N LEU A 49 -1.12 0.87 -3.70
CA LEU A 49 -0.42 -0.22 -3.02
C LEU A 49 -0.76 -1.59 -3.64
N LEU A 50 -2.05 -1.84 -3.94
CA LEU A 50 -2.50 -3.04 -4.63
C LEU A 50 -1.92 -3.16 -6.05
N GLY A 51 -1.88 -2.06 -6.81
CA GLY A 51 -1.26 -2.01 -8.13
C GLY A 51 0.23 -2.37 -8.08
N GLY A 52 0.95 -1.80 -7.11
CA GLY A 52 2.36 -2.13 -6.86
C GLY A 52 2.58 -3.58 -6.44
N LEU A 53 1.68 -4.14 -5.61
CA LEU A 53 1.73 -5.53 -5.16
C LEU A 53 1.52 -6.50 -6.32
N LEU A 54 0.66 -6.18 -7.29
CA LEU A 54 0.44 -6.97 -8.50
C LEU A 54 1.69 -6.98 -9.41
N VAL A 55 2.29 -5.80 -9.64
CA VAL A 55 3.52 -5.69 -10.45
C VAL A 55 4.67 -6.43 -9.78
N TRP A 56 4.83 -6.26 -8.46
CA TRP A 56 5.83 -6.98 -7.68
C TRP A 56 5.60 -8.49 -7.70
N GLY A 57 4.38 -8.97 -7.48
CA GLY A 57 4.06 -10.39 -7.52
C GLY A 57 4.38 -11.01 -8.89
N LYS A 58 4.08 -10.29 -9.97
CA LYS A 58 4.42 -10.72 -11.34
C LYS A 58 5.94 -10.75 -11.56
N ALA A 59 6.69 -9.80 -11.01
CA ALA A 59 8.15 -9.78 -11.06
C ALA A 59 8.77 -10.96 -10.26
N VAL A 60 8.24 -11.26 -9.08
CA VAL A 60 8.69 -12.40 -8.25
C VAL A 60 8.43 -13.74 -8.93
N VAL A 61 7.25 -13.92 -9.53
CA VAL A 61 6.93 -15.14 -10.30
C VAL A 61 7.87 -15.29 -11.50
N ARG A 62 8.14 -14.19 -12.22
CA ARG A 62 9.07 -14.18 -13.36
C ARG A 62 10.50 -14.51 -12.94
N MET A 63 10.93 -14.05 -11.76
CA MET A 63 12.22 -14.43 -11.14
C MET A 63 12.33 -15.91 -10.79
N ALA A 64 11.22 -16.57 -10.46
CA ALA A 64 11.20 -17.98 -10.11
C ALA A 64 11.33 -18.92 -11.33
N HIS A 65 11.22 -18.39 -12.56
CA HIS A 65 11.44 -19.16 -13.77
C HIS A 65 12.94 -19.29 -14.10
N PRO A 66 13.45 -20.51 -14.38
CA PRO A 66 14.86 -20.72 -14.71
C PRO A 66 15.20 -20.13 -16.09
N GLY A 67 16.13 -19.17 -16.12
CA GLY A 67 16.58 -18.50 -17.36
C GLY A 67 16.73 -16.97 -17.29
N VAL A 68 16.49 -16.35 -16.13
CA VAL A 68 16.57 -14.89 -15.95
C VAL A 68 17.99 -14.47 -15.53
N GLU A 69 18.57 -13.48 -16.20
CA GLU A 69 19.86 -12.90 -15.82
C GLU A 69 19.81 -12.23 -14.44
N LEU A 70 20.83 -12.49 -13.63
CA LEU A 70 20.98 -11.93 -12.27
C LEU A 70 21.00 -10.38 -12.26
N LEU A 71 21.41 -9.75 -13.36
CA LEU A 71 21.48 -8.29 -13.48
C LEU A 71 20.08 -7.66 -13.56
N ASP A 72 19.17 -8.26 -14.34
CA ASP A 72 17.77 -7.83 -14.46
C ASP A 72 17.00 -7.99 -13.14
N VAL A 73 17.37 -9.01 -12.37
CA VAL A 73 16.84 -9.27 -11.03
C VAL A 73 17.26 -8.17 -10.06
N ALA A 74 18.54 -7.80 -10.04
CA ALA A 74 19.05 -6.76 -9.14
C ALA A 74 18.35 -5.41 -9.39
N LEU A 75 18.22 -5.02 -10.67
CA LEU A 75 17.54 -3.79 -11.05
C LEU A 75 16.05 -3.81 -10.67
N SER A 76 15.36 -4.92 -10.91
CA SER A 76 13.95 -5.10 -10.52
C SER A 76 13.74 -4.99 -9.01
N VAL A 77 14.67 -5.55 -8.22
CA VAL A 77 14.63 -5.48 -6.75
C VAL A 77 14.88 -4.05 -6.26
N GLU A 78 15.81 -3.33 -6.86
CA GLU A 78 16.12 -1.94 -6.52
C GLU A 78 14.93 -1.02 -6.82
N LEU A 79 14.37 -1.10 -8.03
CA LEU A 79 13.16 -0.38 -8.45
C LEU A 79 11.98 -0.67 -7.51
N CYS A 80 11.78 -1.94 -7.16
CA CYS A 80 10.70 -2.31 -6.26
C CYS A 80 10.95 -1.79 -4.84
N THR A 81 12.19 -1.83 -4.36
CA THR A 81 12.56 -1.28 -3.04
C THR A 81 12.32 0.22 -3.00
N ALA A 82 12.73 0.97 -4.02
CA ALA A 82 12.47 2.40 -4.13
C ALA A 82 10.97 2.71 -4.16
N TYR A 83 10.19 1.93 -4.92
CA TYR A 83 8.74 2.05 -4.99
C TYR A 83 8.07 1.83 -3.61
N TRP A 84 8.48 0.79 -2.87
CA TRP A 84 7.98 0.52 -1.52
C TRP A 84 8.29 1.65 -0.53
N HIS A 85 9.51 2.18 -0.55
CA HIS A 85 9.89 3.31 0.31
C HIS A 85 9.11 4.58 -0.05
N TYR A 86 8.88 4.84 -1.35
CA TYR A 86 8.07 5.95 -1.79
C TYR A 86 6.63 5.85 -1.28
N LEU A 87 6.01 4.67 -1.38
CA LEU A 87 4.66 4.47 -0.83
C LEU A 87 4.62 4.64 0.68
N LEU A 88 5.60 4.12 1.41
CA LEU A 88 5.71 4.32 2.86
C LEU A 88 5.81 5.80 3.22
N LEU A 89 6.63 6.56 2.48
CA LEU A 89 6.83 7.99 2.71
C LEU A 89 5.54 8.79 2.45
N VAL A 90 4.88 8.52 1.32
CA VAL A 90 3.56 9.12 1.01
C VAL A 90 2.56 8.76 2.10
N TRP A 91 2.56 7.52 2.57
CA TRP A 91 1.66 7.09 3.64
C TRP A 91 1.91 7.83 4.95
N LEU A 92 3.18 7.97 5.37
CA LEU A 92 3.53 8.71 6.60
C LEU A 92 3.07 10.17 6.53
N VAL A 93 3.20 10.82 5.38
CA VAL A 93 2.69 12.19 5.16
C VAL A 93 1.17 12.23 5.27
N LEU A 94 0.46 11.30 4.61
CA LEU A 94 -0.99 11.22 4.70
C LEU A 94 -1.46 10.96 6.13
N PHE A 95 -0.80 10.04 6.84
CA PHE A 95 -1.10 9.70 8.23
C PHE A 95 -0.87 10.90 9.16
N ALA A 96 0.24 11.63 8.97
CA ALA A 96 0.52 12.84 9.74
C ALA A 96 -0.54 13.93 9.49
N LEU A 97 -0.93 14.15 8.23
CA LEU A 97 -2.00 15.09 7.88
C LEU A 97 -3.33 14.71 8.52
N LEU A 98 -3.70 13.43 8.44
CA LEU A 98 -4.93 12.90 9.02
C LEU A 98 -4.95 12.93 10.56
N LEU A 99 -3.78 12.79 11.20
CA LEU A 99 -3.64 12.91 12.65
C LEU A 99 -3.67 14.38 13.11
N SER A 100 -3.27 15.31 12.25
CA SER A 100 -3.21 16.75 12.55
C SER A 100 -4.55 17.48 12.46
N THR A 101 -5.62 16.79 12.08
CA THR A 101 -6.99 17.32 11.94
C THR A 101 -7.94 16.64 12.91
#